data_AF-A0A1X0S2E7-F1
#
_entry.id   AF-A0A1X0S2E7-F1
#
_cell.length_a   1.000
_cell.length_b   1.000
_cell.length_c   1.000
_cell.angle_alpha   90.00
_cell.angle_beta   90.00
_cell.angle_gamma   90.00
#
_symmetry.space_group_name_H-M   'P 1'
#
loop_
_entity.id
_entity.type
_entity.pdbx_description
1 polymer ?
#
loop_
_entity_poly.entity_id
_entity_poly.type
_entity_poly.pdbx_seq_one_letter_code
_entity_poly.pdbx_strand_id
1 'polypeptide(L)' 'MSKDEDKGFVLNKRSEAPSSKPQQHRCNGHLEDLLEGLTKWPMDVSKPFNVFLECLKSQPGNEPPRYKPSS' A
#
# COMPACT_ATOMS: atom_id res chain seq x y z
N MET A 1 18.49 -0.17 45.94
CA MET A 1 17.06 -0.52 45.95
C MET A 1 16.34 0.35 44.95
N SER A 2 15.51 -0.31 44.13
CA SER A 2 14.92 0.11 42.86
C SER A 2 13.96 1.29 42.89
N LYS A 3 13.78 1.93 41.73
CA LYS A 3 12.46 2.34 41.25
C LYS A 3 12.49 2.48 39.73
N ASP A 4 12.26 1.35 39.07
CA ASP A 4 11.80 1.25 37.69
C ASP A 4 10.47 2.01 37.56
N GLU A 5 10.50 3.16 36.88
CA GLU A 5 9.28 3.83 36.42
C GLU A 5 8.81 3.15 35.13
N ASP A 6 7.88 2.22 35.35
CA ASP A 6 6.99 1.58 34.38
C ASP A 6 6.33 2.64 33.48
N LYS A 7 6.93 2.93 32.32
CA LYS A 7 6.26 3.67 31.24
C LYS A 7 5.37 2.70 30.49
N GLY A 8 4.19 2.45 31.06
CA GLY A 8 3.13 1.67 30.44
C GLY A 8 2.91 2.13 28.99
N PHE A 9 3.14 1.22 28.05
CA PHE A 9 2.80 1.43 26.64
C PHE A 9 1.27 1.54 26.54
N VAL A 10 0.77 2.77 26.36
CA VAL A 10 -0.66 3.01 26.14
C VAL A 10 -1.05 2.48 24.76
N LEU A 11 -1.48 1.22 24.70
CA LEU A 11 -1.76 0.47 23.48
C LEU A 11 -3.07 0.89 22.74
N ASN A 12 -3.58 2.10 22.99
CA ASN A 12 -4.87 2.57 22.47
C ASN A 12 -4.88 4.07 22.14
N LYS A 13 -3.77 4.59 21.60
CA LYS A 13 -3.76 5.95 21.07
C LYS A 13 -4.49 5.95 19.71
N ARG A 14 -5.81 6.06 19.75
CA ARG A 14 -6.66 6.23 18.56
C ARG A 14 -6.26 7.55 17.92
N SER A 15 -5.65 7.51 16.74
CA SER A 15 -5.25 8.71 16.01
C SER A 15 -6.49 9.57 15.75
N GLU A 16 -6.62 10.70 16.45
CA GLU A 16 -7.64 11.74 16.23
C GLU A 16 -7.34 12.51 14.93
N ALA A 17 -6.93 11.81 13.87
CA ALA A 17 -6.84 12.41 12.56
C ALA A 17 -8.27 12.80 12.15
N PRO A 18 -8.50 14.01 11.63
CA PRO A 18 -9.80 14.38 11.10
C PRO A 18 -10.26 13.28 10.15
N SER A 19 -11.53 12.88 10.27
CA SER A 19 -12.18 11.86 9.45
C SER A 19 -12.30 12.32 8.00
N SER A 20 -11.18 12.59 7.36
CA SER A 20 -11.05 12.63 5.92
C SER A 20 -11.50 11.27 5.42
N LYS A 21 -12.53 11.24 4.57
CA LYS A 21 -12.97 10.00 3.91
C LYS A 21 -11.72 9.27 3.40
N PRO A 22 -11.61 7.93 3.57
CA PRO A 22 -10.47 7.19 3.06
C PRO A 22 -10.37 7.47 1.56
N GLN A 23 -9.40 8.29 1.17
CA GLN A 23 -9.08 8.54 -0.22
C GLN A 23 -8.27 7.34 -0.71
N GLN A 24 -8.61 6.85 -1.89
CA GLN A 24 -7.82 5.83 -2.55
C GLN A 24 -6.40 6.36 -2.74
N HIS A 25 -5.42 5.52 -2.40
CA HIS A 25 -4.03 5.84 -2.67
C HIS A 25 -3.83 6.00 -4.18
N ARG A 26 -2.87 6.84 -4.60
CA ARG A 26 -2.59 7.06 -6.01
C ARG A 26 -2.25 5.75 -6.75
N CYS A 27 -1.55 4.86 -6.05
CA CYS A 27 -1.22 3.52 -6.54
C CYS A 27 -2.34 2.48 -6.40
N ASN A 28 -3.57 2.86 -6.02
CA ASN A 28 -4.68 1.92 -5.84
C ASN A 28 -4.97 1.15 -7.12
N GLY A 29 -4.90 1.82 -8.28
CA GLY A 29 -5.00 1.13 -9.55
C GLY A 29 -3.97 0.01 -9.62
N HIS A 30 -2.68 0.30 -9.46
CA HIS A 30 -1.61 -0.70 -9.63
C HIS A 30 -1.78 -1.89 -8.68
N LEU A 31 -2.35 -1.66 -7.49
CA LEU A 31 -2.71 -2.73 -6.57
C LEU A 31 -3.83 -3.61 -7.13
N GLU A 32 -4.86 -3.04 -7.76
CA GLU A 32 -5.92 -3.80 -8.43
C GLU A 32 -5.37 -4.71 -9.54
N ASP A 33 -4.40 -4.25 -10.34
CA ASP A 33 -3.78 -5.09 -11.38
C ASP A 33 -3.02 -6.27 -10.76
N LEU A 34 -2.35 -6.05 -9.63
CA LEU A 34 -1.68 -7.12 -8.87
C LEU A 34 -2.69 -8.15 -8.38
N LEU A 35 -3.80 -7.68 -7.79
CA LEU A 35 -4.86 -8.54 -7.27
C LEU A 35 -5.54 -9.33 -8.41
N GLU A 36 -5.72 -8.72 -9.57
CA GLU A 36 -6.22 -9.40 -10.75
C GLU A 36 -5.22 -10.47 -11.25
N GLY A 37 -3.92 -10.17 -11.26
CA GLY A 37 -2.87 -11.15 -11.59
C GLY A 37 -2.80 -12.34 -10.62
N LEU A 38 -3.15 -12.13 -9.35
CA LEU A 38 -3.23 -13.19 -8.33
C LEU A 38 -4.45 -14.12 -8.54
N THR A 39 -5.51 -13.63 -9.19
CA THR A 39 -6.72 -14.41 -9.45
C THR A 39 -6.71 -15.14 -10.80
N LYS A 40 -5.80 -14.78 -11.70
CA LYS A 40 -5.64 -15.41 -13.03
C LYS A 40 -4.63 -16.56 -13.02
N TRP A 41 -4.91 -17.59 -13.81
CA TRP A 41 -3.98 -18.70 -14.07
C TRP A 41 -3.48 -18.63 -15.53
N PRO A 42 -2.17 -18.75 -15.78
CA PRO A 42 -1.07 -18.83 -14.82
C PRO A 42 -0.88 -17.52 -14.05
N MET A 43 -0.45 -17.61 -12.79
CA MET A 43 -0.23 -16.43 -11.94
C MET A 43 0.93 -15.60 -12.49
N ASP A 44 0.62 -14.44 -13.08
CA ASP A 44 1.61 -13.43 -13.47
C ASP A 44 1.48 -12.18 -12.59
N VAL A 45 2.12 -12.27 -11.43
CA VAL A 45 2.11 -11.21 -10.41
C VAL A 45 3.40 -10.38 -10.41
N SER A 46 4.45 -10.90 -11.04
CA SER A 46 5.80 -10.33 -10.98
C SER A 46 5.86 -8.93 -11.60
N LYS A 47 5.27 -8.77 -12.79
CA LYS A 47 5.22 -7.49 -13.50
C LYS A 47 4.32 -6.46 -12.81
N PRO A 48 3.04 -6.76 -12.48
CA PRO A 48 2.20 -5.77 -11.80
C PRO A 48 2.74 -5.41 -10.41
N PHE A 49 3.42 -6.33 -9.71
CA PHE A 49 4.08 -6.03 -8.44
C PHE A 49 5.20 -5.00 -8.58
N ASN A 50 6.07 -5.17 -9.59
CA ASN A 50 7.14 -4.20 -9.84
C ASN A 50 6.58 -2.81 -10.15
N VAL A 51 5.54 -2.73 -10.98
CA VAL A 51 4.88 -1.45 -11.32
C VAL A 51 4.22 -0.82 -10.09
N PHE A 52 3.57 -1.61 -9.24
CA PHE A 52 3.01 -1.12 -7.97
C PHE A 52 4.09 -0.56 -7.04
N LEU A 53 5.23 -1.25 -6.89
CA LEU A 53 6.35 -0.77 -6.09
C LEU A 53 7.00 0.48 -6.68
N GLU A 54 7.12 0.57 -8.00
CA GLU A 54 7.59 1.78 -8.68
C GLU A 54 6.64 2.95 -8.41
N CYS A 55 5.33 2.76 -8.48
CA CYS A 55 4.37 3.79 -8.12
C CYS A 55 4.53 4.26 -6.67
N LEU A 56 4.76 3.34 -5.72
CA LEU A 56 5.00 3.70 -4.31
C LEU A 56 6.28 4.52 -4.12
N LYS A 57 7.30 4.31 -4.97
CA LYS A 57 8.55 5.08 -4.96
C LYS A 57 8.46 6.39 -5.73
N SER A 58 7.57 6.48 -6.72
CA SER A 58 7.40 7.64 -7.58
C SER A 58 6.76 8.83 -6.87
N GLN A 59 7.16 10.02 -7.31
CA GLN A 59 6.51 11.27 -6.90
C GLN A 59 5.12 11.39 -7.55
N PRO A 60 4.17 12.11 -6.92
CA PRO A 60 2.86 12.38 -7.53
C PRO A 60 3.03 13.01 -8.91
N GLY A 61 2.42 12.40 -9.94
CA GLY A 61 2.51 12.83 -11.34
C GLY A 61 3.59 12.12 -12.18
N ASN A 62 4.52 11.40 -11.57
CA ASN A 62 5.52 10.56 -12.26
C ASN A 62 5.24 9.07 -12.07
N GLU A 63 3.97 8.72 -11.98
CA GLU A 63 3.54 7.34 -11.73
C GLU A 63 3.76 6.49 -13.00
N PRO A 64 4.25 5.25 -12.85
CA PRO A 64 4.49 4.38 -13.99
C PRO A 64 3.16 4.06 -14.70
N PRO A 65 3.19 3.76 -16.00
CA PRO A 65 1.98 3.36 -16.72
C PRO A 65 1.39 2.06 -16.13
N ARG A 66 0.05 1.95 -16.18
CA ARG A 66 -0.69 0.76 -15.71
C ARG A 66 -0.20 -0.50 -16.41
N TYR A 67 -0.20 -1.63 -15.69
CA TYR A 67 0.17 -2.91 -16.28
C TYR A 67 -0.93 -3.34 -17.25
N LYS A 68 -0.58 -3.56 -18.52
CA LYS A 68 -1.49 -4.10 -19.52
C LYS A 68 -1.05 -5.53 -19.81
N PRO A 69 -1.79 -6.57 -19.37
CA PRO A 69 -1.52 -7.92 -19.84
C PRO A 69 -1.71 -7.94 -21.36
N SER A 70 -0.70 -8.37 -22.11
CA SER A 70 -0.86 -8.61 -23.55
C SER A 70 -1.89 -9.73 -23.69
N SER A 71 -3.07 -9.39 -24.20
CA SER A 71 -4.14 -10.35 -24.49
C SER A 71 -3.72 -11.38 -25.53
#